data_AF-A0A1I5U3G2-F1
#
_entry.id   AF-A0A1I5U3G2-F1
#
_cell.length_a   1.000
_cell.length_b   1.000
_cell.length_c   1.000
_cell.angle_alpha   90.00
_cell.angle_beta   90.00
_cell.angle_gamma   90.00
#
_symmetry.space_group_name_H-M   'P 1'
#
loop_
_entity.id
_entity.type
_entity.pdbx_description
1 polymer ?
#
loop_
_entity_poly.entity_id
_entity_poly.type
_entity_poly.pdbx_seq_one_letter_code
_entity_poly.pdbx_strand_id
1 'polypeptide(L)'
;MTAGVRASRPGDAPRLFAIWGDAVDATHHFLAPGDRSAIAGHLARYVRTTPLLVLERDGVVMGFLGQTAGHVDTLFVDPAAHGRGVGRTLMAASAGTTVDVNEANGAAIGFYRALGFRTVGRSAANDRDRPYPLLHLRRAATSKSTRVRLYANQPSLAVAGAIPIRPPMMRRPNQAPPMNGPRFNEWIQSPKVRVIDHEGENLGVMFTREAMEQAQGLGLDLVEVSPNADPPVAKFLDVGKFKYEAQKKANLARKSQKTQEIKEIKMRPNIDDHDYDTKMKKVEEFIGEGDKVKVTMRFRGRELSHGQLGMAVLQRVAEQVAETAKVEAYPRMEGRQMLMVLAPK
;
A
#
# COMPACT_ATOMS: atom_id res chain seq x y z
N MET A 1 -10.67 -24.18 33.00
CA MET A 1 -10.29 -22.79 32.67
C MET A 1 -10.25 -22.68 31.15
N THR A 2 -11.26 -22.08 30.55
CA THR A 2 -11.50 -22.10 29.09
C THR A 2 -10.63 -21.07 28.38
N ALA A 3 -9.44 -21.50 27.94
CA ALA A 3 -8.70 -20.79 26.91
C ALA A 3 -9.36 -21.03 25.55
N GLY A 4 -9.79 -19.97 24.87
CA GLY A 4 -10.52 -20.08 23.61
C GLY A 4 -10.05 -19.08 22.58
N VAL A 5 -9.85 -19.54 21.34
CA VAL A 5 -9.73 -18.63 20.19
C VAL A 5 -11.14 -18.27 19.73
N ARG A 6 -11.41 -16.97 19.58
CA ARG A 6 -12.69 -16.45 19.10
C ARG A 6 -12.51 -15.25 18.18
N ALA A 7 -13.58 -14.83 17.52
CA ALA A 7 -13.61 -13.54 16.84
C ALA A 7 -13.52 -12.38 17.84
N SER A 8 -12.88 -11.28 17.43
CA SER A 8 -12.89 -10.03 18.18
C SER A 8 -14.30 -9.44 18.25
N ARG A 9 -14.54 -8.69 19.32
CA ARG A 9 -15.78 -7.96 19.60
C ARG A 9 -15.45 -6.47 19.68
N PRO A 10 -16.42 -5.57 19.44
CA PRO A 10 -16.20 -4.13 19.57
C PRO A 10 -15.60 -3.72 20.93
N GLY A 11 -16.01 -4.40 22.02
CA GLY A 11 -15.49 -4.17 23.37
C GLY A 11 -14.04 -4.60 23.60
N ASP A 12 -13.44 -5.41 22.72
CA ASP A 12 -12.04 -5.81 22.86
C ASP A 12 -11.08 -4.69 22.41
N ALA A 13 -11.57 -3.67 21.68
CA ALA A 13 -10.73 -2.66 21.04
C ALA A 13 -9.74 -1.95 21.97
N PRO A 14 -10.11 -1.50 23.19
CA PRO A 14 -9.16 -0.89 24.12
C PRO A 14 -8.01 -1.84 24.49
N ARG A 15 -8.33 -3.12 24.72
CA ARG A 15 -7.35 -4.14 25.11
C ARG A 15 -6.43 -4.52 23.95
N LEU A 16 -6.97 -4.64 22.74
CA LEU A 16 -6.18 -4.92 21.54
C LEU A 16 -5.18 -3.79 21.26
N PHE A 17 -5.59 -2.54 21.47
CA PHE A 17 -4.72 -1.38 21.34
C PHE A 17 -3.60 -1.37 22.40
N ALA A 18 -3.92 -1.71 23.65
CA ALA A 18 -2.92 -1.84 24.71
C ALA A 18 -1.87 -2.92 24.38
N ILE A 19 -2.31 -4.13 24.00
CA ILE A 19 -1.41 -5.23 23.60
C ILE A 19 -0.48 -4.79 22.47
N TRP A 20 -1.02 -4.10 21.45
CA TRP A 20 -0.19 -3.59 20.37
C TRP A 20 0.84 -2.57 20.85
N GLY A 21 0.42 -1.61 21.67
CA GLY A 21 1.31 -0.59 22.24
C GLY A 21 2.49 -1.21 22.99
N ASP A 22 2.19 -2.10 23.93
CA ASP A 22 3.17 -2.78 24.77
C ASP A 22 4.12 -3.67 23.95
N ALA A 23 3.58 -4.39 22.96
CA ALA A 23 4.38 -5.24 22.07
C ALA A 23 5.30 -4.42 21.15
N VAL A 24 4.82 -3.28 20.64
CA VAL A 24 5.62 -2.35 19.83
C VAL A 24 6.73 -1.72 20.67
N ASP A 25 6.44 -1.28 21.90
CA ASP A 25 7.46 -0.78 22.83
C ASP A 25 8.57 -1.82 23.08
N ALA A 26 8.18 -3.08 23.26
CA ALA A 26 9.13 -4.15 23.56
C ALA A 26 10.02 -4.55 22.36
N THR A 27 9.56 -4.37 21.11
CA THR A 27 10.20 -5.02 19.94
C THR A 27 10.52 -4.09 18.76
N HIS A 28 10.00 -2.86 18.74
CA HIS A 28 10.12 -1.93 17.62
C HIS A 28 10.78 -0.61 18.02
N HIS A 29 11.86 -0.69 18.81
CA HIS A 29 12.69 0.45 19.19
C HIS A 29 13.29 1.22 17.99
N PHE A 30 13.28 0.60 16.80
CA PHE A 30 13.74 1.20 15.55
C PHE A 30 12.71 2.14 14.88
N LEU A 31 11.45 2.17 15.33
CA LEU A 31 10.42 3.04 14.74
C LEU A 31 10.58 4.48 15.22
N ALA A 32 10.51 5.43 14.29
CA ALA A 32 10.44 6.85 14.64
C ALA A 32 9.10 7.18 15.37
N PRO A 33 9.08 8.13 16.32
CA PRO A 33 7.86 8.50 17.07
C PRO A 33 6.67 8.89 16.18
N GLY A 34 6.92 9.60 15.08
CA GLY A 34 5.88 9.99 14.11
C GLY A 34 5.29 8.79 13.35
N ASP A 35 6.11 7.80 13.01
CA ASP A 35 5.65 6.57 12.34
C ASP A 35 4.79 5.73 13.28
N ARG A 36 5.16 5.68 14.56
CA ARG A 36 4.39 4.98 15.59
C ARG A 36 2.98 5.55 15.74
N SER A 37 2.85 6.88 15.77
CA SER A 37 1.56 7.56 15.85
C SER A 37 0.68 7.27 14.63
N ALA A 38 1.26 7.27 13.42
CA ALA A 38 0.55 6.95 12.19
C ALA A 38 0.07 5.48 12.14
N ILE A 39 0.87 4.53 12.64
CA ILE A 39 0.49 3.11 12.72
C ILE A 39 -0.63 2.92 13.75
N ALA A 40 -0.54 3.57 14.92
CA ALA A 40 -1.56 3.54 15.96
C ALA A 40 -2.94 4.00 15.42
N GLY A 41 -2.96 5.11 14.67
CA GLY A 41 -4.19 5.63 14.05
C GLY A 41 -4.82 4.65 13.04
N HIS A 42 -4.00 3.95 12.27
CA HIS A 42 -4.48 2.92 11.33
C HIS A 42 -5.03 1.70 12.06
N LEU A 43 -4.32 1.20 13.08
CA LEU A 43 -4.76 0.05 13.87
C LEU A 43 -6.09 0.34 14.60
N ALA A 44 -6.26 1.54 15.16
CA ALA A 44 -7.50 1.93 15.81
C ALA A 44 -8.71 1.84 14.86
N ARG A 45 -8.53 2.16 13.58
CA ARG A 45 -9.56 1.96 12.56
C ARG A 45 -9.75 0.48 12.25
N TYR A 46 -8.65 -0.24 12.01
CA TYR A 46 -8.65 -1.65 11.61
C TYR A 46 -9.35 -2.56 12.64
N VAL A 47 -9.03 -2.40 13.92
CA VAL A 47 -9.61 -3.18 15.03
C VAL A 47 -11.13 -2.99 15.15
N ARG A 48 -11.67 -1.84 14.69
CA ARG A 48 -13.12 -1.55 14.73
C ARG A 48 -13.86 -2.10 13.52
N THR A 49 -13.21 -2.18 12.36
CA THR A 49 -13.88 -2.48 11.09
C THR A 49 -13.64 -3.91 10.60
N THR A 50 -12.59 -4.57 11.09
CA THR A 50 -12.16 -5.86 10.59
C THR A 50 -12.23 -6.91 11.70
N PRO A 51 -12.94 -8.03 11.49
CA PRO A 51 -12.93 -9.15 12.44
C PRO A 51 -11.51 -9.72 12.59
N LEU A 52 -11.03 -9.80 13.84
CA LEU A 52 -9.73 -10.38 14.20
C LEU A 52 -9.95 -11.69 14.95
N LEU A 53 -8.95 -12.57 14.93
CA LEU A 53 -8.88 -13.69 15.87
C LEU A 53 -8.24 -13.20 17.17
N VAL A 54 -8.86 -13.49 18.31
CA VAL A 54 -8.32 -13.19 19.64
C VAL A 54 -8.19 -14.47 20.45
N LEU A 55 -7.14 -14.56 21.25
CA LEU A 55 -7.01 -15.61 22.26
C LEU A 55 -7.40 -15.02 23.61
N GLU A 56 -8.48 -15.52 24.18
CA GLU A 56 -8.94 -15.15 25.52
C GLU A 56 -8.58 -16.25 26.52
N ARG A 57 -8.11 -15.84 27.71
CA ARG A 57 -7.95 -16.70 28.89
C ARG A 57 -8.51 -15.96 30.09
N ASP A 58 -9.42 -16.63 30.82
CA ASP A 58 -10.03 -16.12 32.06
C ASP A 58 -10.62 -14.70 31.90
N GLY A 59 -11.31 -14.44 30.78
CA GLY A 59 -11.92 -13.15 30.48
C GLY A 59 -10.98 -12.09 29.92
N VAL A 60 -9.68 -12.39 29.81
CA VAL A 60 -8.66 -11.44 29.35
C VAL A 60 -8.12 -11.85 27.98
N VAL A 61 -8.13 -10.90 27.04
CA VAL A 61 -7.47 -11.10 25.74
C VAL A 61 -5.96 -11.05 25.93
N MET A 62 -5.27 -12.09 25.46
CA MET A 62 -3.81 -12.28 25.62
C MET A 62 -3.03 -12.02 24.33
N GLY A 63 -3.72 -11.95 23.20
CA GLY A 63 -3.13 -11.69 21.89
C GLY A 63 -4.18 -11.74 20.80
N PHE A 64 -3.81 -11.23 19.61
CA PHE A 64 -4.71 -11.18 18.47
C PHE A 64 -3.98 -11.34 17.14
N LEU A 65 -4.73 -11.78 16.12
CA LEU A 65 -4.26 -12.02 14.77
C LEU A 65 -5.26 -11.47 13.75
N GLY A 66 -4.79 -10.67 12.81
CA GLY A 66 -5.50 -10.27 11.60
C GLY A 66 -4.92 -10.96 10.37
N GLN A 67 -5.78 -11.33 9.43
CA GLN A 67 -5.36 -11.99 8.20
C GLN A 67 -6.29 -11.63 7.03
N THR A 68 -5.72 -11.55 5.83
CA THR A 68 -6.43 -11.26 4.58
C THR A 68 -5.96 -12.23 3.51
N ALA A 69 -6.89 -12.95 2.87
CA ALA A 69 -6.61 -13.87 1.75
C ALA A 69 -5.45 -14.87 2.00
N GLY A 70 -5.24 -15.31 3.25
CA GLY A 70 -4.16 -16.25 3.61
C GLY A 70 -2.80 -15.60 3.91
N HIS A 71 -2.74 -14.27 3.95
CA HIS A 71 -1.63 -13.49 4.48
C HIS A 71 -1.92 -13.07 5.92
N VAL A 72 -0.93 -13.16 6.82
CA VAL A 72 -1.03 -12.68 8.20
C VAL A 72 -0.62 -11.22 8.22
N ASP A 73 -1.60 -10.33 8.27
CA ASP A 73 -1.35 -8.87 8.28
C ASP A 73 -0.82 -8.40 9.64
N THR A 74 -1.32 -9.00 10.73
CA THR A 74 -0.98 -8.61 12.09
C THR A 74 -0.98 -9.81 13.03
N LEU A 75 0.01 -9.90 13.91
CA LEU A 75 0.01 -10.83 15.04
C LEU A 75 0.73 -10.16 16.21
N PHE A 76 -0.01 -9.92 17.30
CA PHE A 76 0.52 -9.33 18.52
C PHE A 76 0.12 -10.17 19.73
N VAL A 77 1.07 -10.33 20.64
CA VAL A 77 0.90 -11.06 21.90
C VAL A 77 1.27 -10.11 23.01
N ASP A 78 0.52 -10.14 24.11
CA ASP A 78 0.88 -9.39 25.30
C ASP A 78 2.29 -9.82 25.78
N PRO A 79 3.22 -8.88 26.03
CA PRO A 79 4.56 -9.21 26.50
C PRO A 79 4.58 -10.10 27.75
N ALA A 80 3.66 -9.92 28.71
CA ALA A 80 3.53 -10.75 29.91
C ALA A 80 3.06 -12.18 29.61
N ALA A 81 2.53 -12.41 28.40
CA ALA A 81 2.07 -13.71 27.91
C ALA A 81 3.05 -14.39 26.93
N HIS A 82 4.21 -13.78 26.65
CA HIS A 82 5.25 -14.38 25.82
C HIS A 82 5.73 -15.72 26.40
N GLY A 83 6.08 -16.66 25.51
CA GLY A 83 6.49 -18.02 25.89
C GLY A 83 5.33 -18.94 26.33
N ARG A 84 4.10 -18.44 26.52
CA ARG A 84 2.95 -19.24 27.01
C ARG A 84 2.08 -19.85 25.90
N GLY A 85 2.63 -19.94 24.69
CA GLY A 85 1.98 -20.57 23.52
C GLY A 85 0.91 -19.73 22.80
N VAL A 86 0.65 -18.49 23.22
CA VAL A 86 -0.42 -17.62 22.66
C VAL A 86 -0.34 -17.48 21.14
N GLY A 87 0.83 -17.07 20.62
CA GLY A 87 1.02 -16.90 19.17
C GLY A 87 0.86 -18.21 18.40
N ARG A 88 1.34 -19.33 18.95
CA ARG A 88 1.20 -20.66 18.32
C ARG A 88 -0.28 -21.07 18.23
N THR A 89 -1.06 -20.81 19.28
CA THR A 89 -2.50 -21.09 19.29
C THR A 89 -3.26 -20.24 18.25
N LEU A 90 -2.95 -18.94 18.16
CA LEU A 90 -3.54 -18.04 17.15
C LEU A 90 -3.18 -18.48 15.71
N MET A 91 -1.91 -18.81 15.47
CA MET A 91 -1.45 -19.28 14.15
C MET A 91 -2.00 -20.66 13.76
N ALA A 92 -2.39 -21.49 14.72
CA ALA A 92 -3.06 -22.77 14.46
C ALA A 92 -4.53 -22.59 14.07
N ALA A 93 -5.20 -21.57 14.62
CA ALA A 93 -6.56 -21.18 14.25
C ALA A 93 -6.63 -20.33 12.97
N SER A 94 -5.50 -19.78 12.53
CA SER A 94 -5.34 -18.99 11.31
C SER A 94 -5.19 -19.88 10.06
N ALA A 95 -5.62 -19.35 8.92
CA ALA A 95 -5.37 -19.93 7.59
C ALA A 95 -4.12 -19.31 6.93
N GLY A 96 -3.40 -18.47 7.67
CA GLY A 96 -2.24 -17.72 7.21
C GLY A 96 -1.08 -18.63 6.82
N THR A 97 -0.59 -18.43 5.59
CA THR A 97 0.55 -19.15 5.03
C THR A 97 1.68 -18.22 4.61
N THR A 98 1.44 -16.91 4.57
CA THR A 98 2.44 -15.87 4.29
C THR A 98 2.41 -14.79 5.37
N VAL A 99 3.55 -14.16 5.62
CA VAL A 99 3.71 -13.03 6.55
C VAL A 99 4.94 -12.23 6.19
N ASP A 100 4.88 -10.92 6.40
CA ASP A 100 6.03 -10.04 6.27
C ASP A 100 6.48 -9.57 7.66
N VAL A 101 7.78 -9.70 7.92
CA VAL A 101 8.36 -9.43 9.24
C VAL A 101 9.55 -8.52 9.07
N ASN A 102 9.66 -7.51 9.93
CA ASN A 102 10.83 -6.63 9.92
C ASN A 102 12.11 -7.43 10.22
N GLU A 103 13.16 -7.22 9.42
CA GLU A 103 14.43 -7.93 9.51
C GLU A 103 15.13 -7.74 10.87
N ALA A 104 14.93 -6.60 11.52
CA ALA A 104 15.46 -6.34 12.86
C ALA A 104 14.68 -7.08 13.98
N ASN A 105 13.50 -7.61 13.69
CA ASN A 105 12.68 -8.33 14.67
C ASN A 105 13.06 -9.83 14.73
N GLY A 106 14.25 -10.09 15.28
CA GLY A 106 14.79 -11.45 15.41
C GLY A 106 13.87 -12.42 16.17
N ALA A 107 13.14 -11.92 17.17
CA ALA A 107 12.18 -12.72 17.94
C ALA A 107 11.01 -13.21 17.08
N ALA A 108 10.39 -12.34 16.28
CA ALA A 108 9.33 -12.71 15.36
C ALA A 108 9.83 -13.65 14.27
N ILE A 109 11.02 -13.40 13.71
CA ILE A 109 11.64 -14.28 12.71
C ILE A 109 11.83 -15.70 13.27
N GLY A 110 12.40 -15.82 14.47
CA GLY A 110 12.58 -17.10 15.16
C GLY A 110 11.25 -17.82 15.42
N PHE A 111 10.23 -17.08 15.87
CA PHE A 111 8.89 -17.61 16.07
C PHE A 111 8.28 -18.20 14.79
N TYR A 112 8.29 -17.47 13.67
CA TYR A 112 7.70 -17.95 12.42
C TYR A 112 8.50 -19.12 11.83
N ARG A 113 9.83 -19.10 11.91
CA ARG A 113 10.68 -20.23 11.50
C ARG A 113 10.36 -21.50 12.28
N ALA A 114 10.15 -21.39 13.59
CA ALA A 114 9.72 -22.51 14.44
C ALA A 114 8.31 -23.04 14.08
N LEU A 115 7.50 -22.27 13.35
CA LEU A 115 6.21 -22.68 12.79
C LEU A 115 6.31 -23.20 11.34
N GLY A 116 7.52 -23.41 10.83
CA GLY A 116 7.77 -23.94 9.50
C GLY A 116 7.72 -22.89 8.38
N PHE A 117 7.70 -21.60 8.70
CA PHE A 117 7.88 -20.56 7.69
C PHE A 117 9.33 -20.48 7.23
N ARG A 118 9.51 -20.25 5.94
CA ARG A 118 10.81 -20.05 5.30
C ARG A 118 10.82 -18.69 4.61
N THR A 119 11.97 -18.02 4.63
CA THR A 119 12.16 -16.76 3.89
C THR A 119 12.11 -17.07 2.40
N VAL A 120 11.25 -16.35 1.67
CA VAL A 120 11.09 -16.44 0.21
C VAL A 120 11.48 -15.16 -0.52
N GLY A 121 11.72 -14.07 0.23
CA GLY A 121 12.18 -12.81 -0.32
C GLY A 121 12.55 -11.81 0.78
N ARG A 122 13.14 -10.70 0.36
CA ARG A 122 13.49 -9.57 1.21
C ARG A 122 13.22 -8.26 0.46
N SER A 123 12.61 -7.31 1.14
CA SER A 123 12.45 -5.93 0.67
C SER A 123 13.30 -4.99 1.52
N ALA A 124 13.98 -4.04 0.89
CA ALA A 124 14.83 -3.07 1.59
C ALA A 124 14.01 -1.98 2.33
N ALA A 125 12.73 -1.85 1.98
CA ALA A 125 11.78 -0.92 2.59
C ALA A 125 10.45 -1.65 2.86
N ASN A 126 9.61 -1.05 3.69
CA ASN A 126 8.23 -1.50 3.88
C ASN A 126 7.31 -0.97 2.76
N ASP A 127 6.04 -1.36 2.79
CA ASP A 127 5.00 -0.95 1.83
C ASP A 127 4.71 0.58 1.81
N ARG A 128 5.35 1.36 2.69
CA ARG A 128 5.26 2.82 2.76
C ARG A 128 6.58 3.52 2.41
N ASP A 129 7.48 2.82 1.71
CA ASP A 129 8.80 3.31 1.31
C ASP A 129 9.68 3.77 2.50
N ARG A 130 9.39 3.30 3.72
CA ARG A 130 10.23 3.56 4.90
C ARG A 130 11.39 2.55 4.94
N PRO A 131 12.59 2.94 5.41
CA PRO A 131 13.78 2.08 5.46
C PRO A 131 13.69 1.07 6.61
N TYR A 132 12.64 0.26 6.60
CA TYR A 132 12.35 -0.81 7.53
C TYR A 132 12.35 -2.12 6.74
N PRO A 133 13.53 -2.75 6.54
CA PRO A 133 13.63 -3.94 5.71
C PRO A 133 12.69 -5.05 6.18
N LEU A 134 12.02 -5.70 5.24
CA LEU A 134 11.07 -6.78 5.50
C LEU A 134 11.61 -8.09 4.92
N LEU A 135 11.50 -9.16 5.69
CA LEU A 135 11.60 -10.53 5.20
C LEU A 135 10.20 -11.02 4.86
N HIS A 136 10.03 -11.53 3.64
CA HIS A 136 8.80 -12.20 3.21
C HIS A 136 8.91 -13.67 3.56
N LEU A 137 8.03 -14.17 4.43
CA LEU A 137 8.06 -15.56 4.87
C LEU A 137 6.82 -16.33 4.38
N ARG A 138 7.02 -17.62 4.05
CA ARG A 138 5.96 -18.52 3.61
C ARG A 138 6.09 -19.91 4.24
N ARG A 139 4.96 -20.53 4.59
CA ARG A 139 4.86 -21.96 4.95
C ARG A 139 3.91 -22.70 4.01
N ALA A 140 4.00 -24.03 3.98
CA ALA A 140 3.00 -24.86 3.31
C ALA A 140 1.64 -24.75 4.02
N ALA A 141 0.54 -24.86 3.27
CA ALA A 141 -0.79 -24.93 3.83
C ALA A 141 -0.95 -26.24 4.63
N THR A 142 -1.36 -26.13 5.89
CA THR A 142 -1.63 -27.30 6.74
C THR A 142 -3.06 -27.80 6.52
N SER A 143 -3.24 -29.11 6.26
CA SER A 143 -4.58 -29.69 6.04
C SER A 143 -5.48 -29.73 7.29
N LYS A 144 -4.90 -29.50 8.48
CA LYS A 144 -5.59 -29.50 9.79
C LYS A 144 -5.90 -28.09 10.32
N SER A 145 -6.45 -27.20 9.50
CA SER A 145 -7.01 -25.95 10.04
C SER A 145 -8.40 -26.24 10.63
N THR A 146 -8.50 -26.25 11.96
CA THR A 146 -9.80 -26.21 12.65
C THR A 146 -10.45 -24.88 12.30
N ARG A 147 -11.29 -24.88 11.27
CA ARG A 147 -12.00 -23.70 10.78
C ARG A 147 -12.88 -23.14 11.89
N VAL A 148 -12.44 -22.07 12.54
CA VAL A 148 -13.39 -21.11 13.10
C VAL A 148 -14.10 -20.51 11.89
N ARG A 149 -15.37 -20.87 11.66
CA ARG A 149 -16.19 -20.30 10.57
C ARG A 149 -16.37 -18.80 10.83
N LEU A 150 -15.44 -18.00 10.32
CA LEU A 150 -15.55 -16.53 10.30
C LEU A 150 -16.39 -16.02 9.13
N TYR A 151 -16.89 -16.91 8.26
CA TYR A 151 -17.64 -16.52 7.06
C TYR A 151 -18.80 -17.49 6.83
N ALA A 152 -19.91 -17.28 7.55
CA ALA A 152 -21.19 -17.94 7.28
C ALA A 152 -22.34 -17.01 7.64
N ASN A 153 -22.33 -15.81 7.05
CA ASN A 153 -23.49 -14.96 6.72
C ASN A 153 -22.99 -13.55 6.44
N GLN A 154 -22.73 -13.26 5.17
CA GLN A 154 -22.91 -11.91 4.65
C GLN A 154 -23.89 -12.01 3.48
N PRO A 155 -24.96 -11.18 3.43
CA PRO A 155 -25.67 -10.98 2.20
C PRO A 155 -24.71 -10.33 1.19
N SER A 156 -24.71 -10.85 -0.02
CA SER A 156 -23.98 -10.30 -1.16
C SER A 156 -24.34 -8.83 -1.35
N LEU A 157 -23.42 -7.92 -1.03
CA LEU A 157 -23.43 -6.58 -1.60
C LEU A 157 -22.76 -6.68 -2.96
N ALA A 158 -23.62 -6.80 -3.98
CA ALA A 158 -23.27 -6.56 -5.36
C ALA A 158 -22.64 -5.15 -5.48
N VAL A 159 -21.37 -5.11 -5.84
CA VAL A 159 -20.80 -3.96 -6.55
C VAL A 159 -21.16 -4.16 -8.01
N ALA A 160 -22.07 -3.35 -8.51
CA ALA A 160 -22.36 -3.23 -9.93
C ALA A 160 -21.10 -2.76 -10.68
N GLY A 161 -20.70 -3.48 -11.72
CA GLY A 161 -19.59 -3.10 -12.59
C GLY A 161 -18.76 -4.29 -13.07
N ALA A 162 -19.39 -5.23 -13.77
CA ALA A 162 -18.70 -6.28 -14.49
C ALA A 162 -17.90 -5.70 -15.67
N ILE A 163 -16.60 -6.01 -15.73
CA ILE A 163 -15.82 -6.03 -16.97
C ILE A 163 -15.71 -7.51 -17.37
N PRO A 164 -16.05 -7.91 -18.62
CA PRO A 164 -16.21 -9.31 -18.97
C PRO A 164 -14.89 -10.10 -18.92
N ILE A 165 -15.03 -11.32 -18.42
CA ILE A 165 -13.99 -12.33 -18.26
C ILE A 165 -13.57 -12.82 -19.65
N ARG A 166 -12.31 -12.59 -20.06
CA ARG A 166 -11.70 -13.30 -21.19
C ARG A 166 -11.47 -14.77 -20.80
N PRO A 167 -11.63 -15.74 -21.72
CA PRO A 167 -11.40 -17.16 -21.43
C PRO A 167 -9.95 -17.39 -20.97
N PRO A 168 -9.69 -18.46 -20.19
CA PRO A 168 -8.41 -18.68 -19.53
C PRO A 168 -7.31 -18.92 -20.57
N MET A 169 -6.39 -17.96 -20.73
CA MET A 169 -5.11 -18.24 -21.36
C MET A 169 -4.34 -19.22 -20.47
N MET A 170 -3.79 -20.28 -21.06
CA MET A 170 -2.79 -21.15 -20.43
C MET A 170 -1.81 -20.31 -19.59
N ARG A 171 -1.55 -20.75 -18.35
CA ARG A 171 -0.51 -20.20 -17.48
C ARG A 171 0.78 -20.04 -18.28
N ARG A 172 1.19 -18.80 -18.54
CA ARG A 172 2.57 -18.51 -18.91
C ARG A 172 3.47 -19.01 -17.78
N PRO A 173 4.60 -19.68 -18.09
CA PRO A 173 5.55 -20.09 -17.07
C PRO A 173 5.97 -18.90 -16.20
N ASN A 174 6.08 -19.19 -14.92
CA ASN A 174 6.51 -18.33 -13.82
C ASN A 174 7.62 -17.34 -14.24
N GLN A 175 7.27 -16.10 -14.59
CA GLN A 175 8.26 -15.03 -14.66
C GLN A 175 8.55 -14.61 -13.22
N ALA A 176 9.84 -14.64 -12.85
CA ALA A 176 10.33 -14.07 -11.61
C ALA A 176 9.79 -12.63 -11.45
N PRO A 177 9.55 -12.15 -10.21
CA PRO A 177 9.16 -10.77 -9.99
C PRO A 177 10.15 -9.87 -10.74
N PRO A 178 9.69 -8.84 -11.49
CA PRO A 178 10.58 -8.02 -12.28
C PRO A 178 11.63 -7.44 -11.34
N MET A 179 12.91 -7.71 -11.63
CA MET A 179 13.99 -7.03 -10.92
C MET A 179 13.84 -5.55 -11.23
N ASN A 180 13.30 -4.78 -10.28
CA ASN A 180 13.19 -3.35 -10.40
C ASN A 180 14.58 -2.74 -10.22
N GLY A 181 15.28 -2.60 -11.35
CA GLY A 181 16.60 -2.01 -11.46
C GLY A 181 17.32 -2.51 -12.71
N PRO A 182 18.36 -1.79 -13.17
CA PRO A 182 19.21 -2.28 -14.26
C PRO A 182 19.81 -3.64 -13.90
N ARG A 183 19.92 -4.52 -14.89
CA ARG A 183 20.59 -5.82 -14.72
C ARG A 183 22.08 -5.58 -14.49
N PHE A 184 22.73 -6.44 -13.71
CA PHE A 184 24.16 -6.33 -13.48
C PHE A 184 24.81 -7.71 -13.42
N ASN A 185 26.11 -7.76 -13.75
CA ASN A 185 26.94 -8.96 -13.73
C ASN A 185 26.21 -10.17 -14.34
N GLU A 186 26.02 -11.23 -13.55
CA GLU A 186 25.39 -12.49 -13.95
C GLU A 186 23.94 -12.37 -14.42
N TRP A 187 23.28 -11.24 -14.13
CA TRP A 187 21.89 -11.02 -14.57
C TRP A 187 21.80 -10.45 -15.99
N ILE A 188 22.93 -10.07 -16.60
CA ILE A 188 23.01 -9.66 -18.00
C ILE A 188 22.96 -10.92 -18.86
N GLN A 189 21.88 -11.07 -19.64
CA GLN A 189 21.63 -12.26 -20.46
C GLN A 189 22.24 -12.17 -21.86
N SER A 190 22.63 -10.97 -22.29
CA SER A 190 23.18 -10.72 -23.61
C SER A 190 24.61 -11.25 -23.70
N PRO A 191 25.01 -11.92 -24.81
CA PRO A 191 26.35 -12.48 -24.94
C PRO A 191 27.42 -11.43 -25.24
N LYS A 192 27.03 -10.33 -25.89
CA LYS A 192 27.88 -9.18 -26.21
C LYS A 192 27.25 -7.91 -25.67
N VAL A 193 28.09 -7.02 -25.17
CA VAL A 193 27.69 -5.72 -24.65
C VAL A 193 28.64 -4.65 -25.16
N ARG A 194 28.11 -3.45 -25.37
CA ARG A 194 28.93 -2.25 -25.57
C ARG A 194 29.30 -1.70 -24.20
N VAL A 195 30.59 -1.66 -23.90
CA VAL A 195 31.08 -1.33 -22.56
C VAL A 195 31.59 0.10 -22.51
N ILE A 196 31.12 0.83 -21.50
CA ILE A 196 31.66 2.12 -21.09
C ILE A 196 32.36 1.91 -19.75
N ASP A 197 33.57 2.39 -19.63
CA ASP A 197 34.34 2.26 -18.40
C ASP A 197 33.83 3.24 -17.30
N HIS A 198 34.51 3.26 -16.16
CA HIS A 198 34.20 4.15 -15.05
C HIS A 198 34.55 5.63 -15.29
N GLU A 199 35.55 5.93 -16.14
CA GLU A 199 35.95 7.29 -16.54
C GLU A 199 35.04 7.85 -17.65
N GLY A 200 34.25 7.01 -18.30
CA GLY A 200 33.35 7.38 -19.39
C GLY A 200 33.90 7.10 -20.79
N GLU A 201 35.06 6.45 -20.88
CA GLU A 201 35.63 5.95 -22.12
C GLU A 201 34.85 4.75 -22.66
N ASN A 202 34.74 4.67 -23.98
CA ASN A 202 34.05 3.58 -24.67
C ASN A 202 35.07 2.49 -25.03
N LEU A 203 35.00 1.36 -24.34
CA LEU A 203 35.85 0.19 -24.58
C LEU A 203 35.38 -0.64 -25.78
N GLY A 204 34.28 -0.23 -26.42
CA GLY A 204 33.74 -0.89 -27.61
C GLY A 204 32.84 -2.07 -27.27
N VAL A 205 32.66 -2.97 -28.24
CA VAL A 205 31.81 -4.16 -28.10
C VAL A 205 32.68 -5.35 -27.72
N MET A 206 32.41 -5.96 -26.58
CA MET A 206 33.11 -7.14 -26.09
C MET A 206 32.13 -8.19 -25.56
N PHE A 207 32.64 -9.37 -25.24
CA PHE A 207 31.84 -10.41 -24.62
C PHE A 207 31.49 -10.02 -23.18
N THR A 208 30.25 -10.30 -22.76
CA THR A 208 29.76 -9.93 -21.42
C THR A 208 30.63 -10.53 -20.32
N ARG A 209 31.15 -11.75 -20.52
CA ARG A 209 32.04 -12.39 -19.55
C ARG A 209 33.36 -11.64 -19.39
N GLU A 210 33.97 -11.21 -20.49
CA GLU A 210 35.21 -10.43 -20.49
C GLU A 210 34.99 -9.07 -19.83
N ALA A 211 33.87 -8.41 -20.16
CA ALA A 211 33.46 -7.16 -19.53
C ALA A 211 33.25 -7.29 -18.01
N MET A 212 32.67 -8.41 -17.55
CA MET A 212 32.50 -8.71 -16.13
C MET A 212 33.84 -8.90 -15.42
N GLU A 213 34.76 -9.65 -16.03
CA GLU A 213 36.10 -9.89 -15.47
C GLU A 213 36.89 -8.58 -15.35
N GLN A 214 36.79 -7.69 -16.35
CA GLN A 214 37.41 -6.36 -16.31
C GLN A 214 36.79 -5.46 -15.22
N ALA A 215 35.46 -5.44 -15.09
CA ALA A 215 34.79 -4.70 -14.03
C ALA A 215 35.22 -5.19 -12.64
N GLN A 216 35.28 -6.52 -12.45
CA GLN A 216 35.69 -7.14 -11.21
C GLN A 216 37.15 -6.86 -10.85
N GLY A 217 38.05 -6.78 -11.84
CA GLY A 217 39.45 -6.38 -11.64
C GLY A 217 39.61 -4.95 -11.11
N LEU A 218 38.63 -4.08 -11.38
CA LEU A 218 38.55 -2.71 -10.86
C LEU A 218 37.76 -2.60 -9.55
N GLY A 219 37.25 -3.72 -9.01
CA GLY A 219 36.37 -3.73 -7.84
C GLY A 219 34.99 -3.09 -8.09
N LEU A 220 34.56 -3.02 -9.35
CA LEU A 220 33.28 -2.47 -9.81
C LEU A 220 32.39 -3.58 -10.36
N ASP A 221 31.12 -3.25 -10.61
CA ASP A 221 30.17 -4.13 -11.26
C ASP A 221 29.94 -3.72 -12.72
N LEU A 222 29.61 -4.68 -13.58
CA LEU A 222 29.10 -4.42 -14.92
C LEU A 222 27.59 -4.19 -14.83
N VAL A 223 27.12 -2.97 -15.07
CA VAL A 223 25.70 -2.60 -14.97
C VAL A 223 25.13 -2.27 -16.34
N GLU A 224 24.06 -2.96 -16.74
CA GLU A 224 23.33 -2.74 -17.99
C GLU A 224 22.46 -1.48 -17.86
N VAL A 225 22.94 -0.35 -18.40
CA VAL A 225 22.25 0.95 -18.33
C VAL A 225 21.23 1.14 -19.45
N SER A 226 21.44 0.53 -20.61
CA SER A 226 20.50 0.59 -21.75
C SER A 226 20.26 -0.81 -22.33
N PRO A 227 19.22 -1.52 -21.88
CA PRO A 227 18.88 -2.86 -22.37
C PRO A 227 18.31 -2.86 -23.80
N ASN A 228 17.79 -1.73 -24.27
CA ASN A 228 17.08 -1.63 -25.55
C ASN A 228 18.01 -1.35 -26.74
N ALA A 229 19.32 -1.17 -26.51
CA ALA A 229 20.31 -0.96 -27.57
C ALA A 229 20.82 -2.31 -28.12
N ASP A 230 21.29 -2.32 -29.37
CA ASP A 230 21.94 -3.49 -29.99
C ASP A 230 23.39 -3.16 -30.39
N PRO A 231 24.42 -3.77 -29.77
CA PRO A 231 24.36 -4.54 -28.52
C PRO A 231 24.03 -3.66 -27.30
N PRO A 232 23.48 -4.22 -26.20
CA PRO A 232 23.12 -3.47 -25.00
C PRO A 232 24.30 -2.70 -24.42
N VAL A 233 24.01 -1.52 -23.85
CA VAL A 233 25.06 -0.67 -23.27
C VAL A 233 25.20 -0.99 -21.78
N ALA A 234 26.40 -1.41 -21.40
CA ALA A 234 26.79 -1.67 -20.03
C ALA A 234 27.88 -0.70 -19.57
N LYS A 235 27.89 -0.34 -18.29
CA LYS A 235 28.85 0.58 -17.69
C LYS A 235 29.49 -0.03 -16.45
N PHE A 236 30.78 0.22 -16.23
CA PHE A 236 31.45 -0.14 -14.98
C PHE A 236 31.03 0.84 -13.87
N LEU A 237 30.28 0.34 -12.88
CA LEU A 237 29.68 1.16 -11.83
C LEU A 237 29.59 0.36 -10.52
N ASP A 238 29.59 1.06 -9.40
CA ASP A 238 29.16 0.47 -8.12
C ASP A 238 27.63 0.40 -8.11
N VAL A 239 27.05 -0.81 -8.07
CA VAL A 239 25.61 -1.03 -8.08
C VAL A 239 24.93 -0.39 -6.86
N GLY A 240 25.57 -0.41 -5.71
CA GLY A 240 25.06 0.17 -4.47
C GLY A 240 24.93 1.69 -4.57
N LYS A 241 26.01 2.36 -5.02
CA LYS A 241 26.04 3.81 -5.22
C LYS A 241 25.06 4.25 -6.31
N PHE A 242 25.02 3.53 -7.43
CA PHE A 242 24.11 3.84 -8.54
C PHE A 242 22.64 3.73 -8.11
N LYS A 243 22.27 2.67 -7.38
CA LYS A 243 20.92 2.52 -6.82
C LYS A 243 20.57 3.65 -5.85
N TYR A 244 21.51 4.03 -4.99
CA TYR A 244 21.32 5.14 -4.04
C TYR A 244 21.08 6.48 -4.76
N GLU A 245 21.88 6.81 -5.77
CA GLU A 245 21.75 8.06 -6.52
C GLU A 245 20.47 8.10 -7.37
N ALA A 246 20.14 6.99 -8.04
CA ALA A 246 18.89 6.85 -8.79
C ALA A 246 17.67 7.02 -7.86
N GLN A 247 17.72 6.42 -6.67
CA GLN A 247 16.67 6.54 -5.67
C GLN A 247 16.59 7.96 -5.08
N LYS A 248 17.73 8.60 -4.80
CA LYS A 248 17.77 10.00 -4.34
C LYS A 248 17.15 10.94 -5.38
N LYS A 249 17.47 10.76 -6.65
CA LYS A 249 16.88 11.52 -7.76
C LYS A 249 15.37 11.28 -7.88
N ALA A 250 14.93 10.02 -7.80
CA ALA A 250 13.51 9.68 -7.83
C ALA A 250 12.75 10.27 -6.62
N ASN A 251 13.34 10.25 -5.43
CA ASN A 251 12.75 10.82 -4.22
C ASN A 251 12.67 12.35 -4.28
N LEU A 252 13.69 13.02 -4.84
CA LEU A 252 13.64 14.46 -5.09
C LEU A 252 12.53 14.80 -6.08
N ALA A 253 12.40 14.03 -7.17
CA ALA A 253 11.33 14.21 -8.15
C ALA A 253 9.93 14.01 -7.54
N ARG A 254 9.74 12.98 -6.70
CA ARG A 254 8.49 12.74 -5.95
C ARG A 254 8.16 13.87 -4.96
N LYS A 255 9.17 14.40 -4.26
CA LYS A 255 9.00 15.52 -3.33
C LYS A 255 8.68 16.84 -4.02
N SER A 256 9.24 17.07 -5.21
CA SER A 256 8.92 18.25 -6.02
C SER A 256 7.58 18.16 -6.75
N GLN A 257 6.99 16.97 -6.84
CA GLN A 257 5.69 16.78 -7.44
C GLN A 257 4.61 17.28 -6.47
N LYS A 258 3.98 18.41 -6.81
CA LYS A 258 2.82 18.93 -6.07
C LYS A 258 1.66 17.94 -6.21
N THR A 259 1.29 17.28 -5.13
CA THR A 259 0.12 16.38 -5.09
C THR A 259 -1.14 17.21 -5.24
N GLN A 260 -1.88 17.04 -6.34
CA GLN A 260 -3.22 17.63 -6.48
C GLN A 260 -4.17 16.87 -5.57
N GLU A 261 -4.77 17.56 -4.60
CA GLU A 261 -5.81 16.98 -3.75
C GLU A 261 -7.20 17.28 -4.31
N ILE A 262 -8.20 16.49 -3.90
CA ILE A 262 -9.61 16.74 -4.23
C ILE A 262 -10.28 17.35 -3.00
N LYS A 263 -10.61 18.64 -3.05
CA LYS A 263 -11.35 19.34 -2.01
C LYS A 263 -12.85 19.25 -2.28
N GLU A 264 -13.66 18.96 -1.26
CA GLU A 264 -15.11 18.85 -1.40
C GLU A 264 -15.82 20.11 -0.90
N ILE A 265 -16.67 20.72 -1.75
CA ILE A 265 -17.53 21.85 -1.39
C ILE A 265 -18.99 21.43 -1.47
N LYS A 266 -19.72 21.62 -0.37
CA LYS A 266 -21.13 21.27 -0.24
C LYS A 266 -22.03 22.48 -0.49
N MET A 267 -22.95 22.34 -1.43
CA MET A 267 -23.98 23.31 -1.79
C MET A 267 -25.39 22.75 -1.58
N ARG A 268 -26.39 23.62 -1.67
CA ARG A 268 -27.82 23.28 -1.52
C ARG A 268 -28.59 23.73 -2.75
N PRO A 269 -29.70 23.07 -3.13
CA PRO A 269 -30.49 23.46 -4.30
C PRO A 269 -31.07 24.86 -4.20
N ASN A 270 -31.49 25.27 -2.99
CA ASN A 270 -32.00 26.61 -2.69
C ASN A 270 -30.96 27.37 -1.86
N ILE A 271 -29.76 27.57 -2.42
CA ILE A 271 -28.70 28.35 -1.79
C ILE A 271 -29.00 29.84 -1.93
N ASP A 272 -28.75 30.61 -0.86
CA ASP A 272 -28.82 32.08 -0.89
C ASP A 272 -27.59 32.67 -1.59
N ASP A 273 -27.73 33.83 -2.22
CA ASP A 273 -26.64 34.46 -2.99
C ASP A 273 -25.39 34.73 -2.11
N HIS A 274 -25.55 35.10 -0.83
CA HIS A 274 -24.41 35.34 0.04
C HIS A 274 -23.64 34.05 0.41
N ASP A 275 -24.36 32.95 0.66
CA ASP A 275 -23.72 31.64 0.90
C ASP A 275 -23.07 31.11 -0.39
N TYR A 276 -23.72 31.32 -1.54
CA TYR A 276 -23.16 30.97 -2.85
C TYR A 276 -21.82 31.67 -3.08
N ASP A 277 -21.76 32.99 -2.93
CA ASP A 277 -20.53 33.77 -3.12
C ASP A 277 -19.42 33.34 -2.17
N THR A 278 -19.77 33.05 -0.91
CA THR A 278 -18.81 32.56 0.08
C THR A 278 -18.21 31.20 -0.31
N LYS A 279 -19.02 30.30 -0.89
CA LYS A 279 -18.52 29.02 -1.40
C LYS A 279 -17.70 29.19 -2.68
N MET A 280 -18.08 30.11 -3.56
CA MET A 280 -17.32 30.37 -4.80
C MET A 280 -15.91 30.89 -4.53
N LYS A 281 -15.74 31.77 -3.55
CA LYS A 281 -14.39 32.21 -3.12
C LYS A 281 -13.49 31.03 -2.73
N LYS A 282 -14.04 30.02 -2.04
CA LYS A 282 -13.30 28.80 -1.70
C LYS A 282 -13.04 27.90 -2.90
N VAL A 283 -13.96 27.83 -3.86
CA VAL A 283 -13.73 27.11 -5.11
C VAL A 283 -12.54 27.74 -5.84
N GLU A 284 -12.53 29.07 -5.99
CA GLU A 284 -11.46 29.82 -6.66
C GLU A 284 -10.12 29.70 -5.93
N GLU A 285 -10.12 29.77 -4.59
CA GLU A 285 -8.93 29.55 -3.76
C GLU A 285 -8.31 28.17 -4.01
N PHE A 286 -9.11 27.10 -3.91
CA PHE A 286 -8.62 25.74 -4.12
C PHE A 286 -8.15 25.49 -5.56
N ILE A 287 -8.86 26.04 -6.56
CA ILE A 287 -8.43 25.96 -7.96
C ILE A 287 -7.12 26.74 -8.17
N GLY A 288 -6.97 27.93 -7.57
CA GLY A 288 -5.75 28.73 -7.62
C GLY A 288 -4.56 28.05 -6.95
N GLU A 289 -4.82 27.26 -5.90
CA GLU A 289 -3.83 26.38 -5.27
C GLU A 289 -3.50 25.15 -6.12
N GLY A 290 -4.19 24.92 -7.24
CA GLY A 290 -3.96 23.79 -8.15
C GLY A 290 -4.62 22.48 -7.70
N ASP A 291 -5.55 22.55 -6.75
CA ASP A 291 -6.35 21.41 -6.31
C ASP A 291 -7.61 21.24 -7.17
N LYS A 292 -8.12 20.02 -7.21
CA LYS A 292 -9.42 19.72 -7.84
C LYS A 292 -10.53 19.99 -6.85
N VAL A 293 -11.66 20.51 -7.34
CA VAL A 293 -12.81 20.80 -6.49
C VAL A 293 -13.99 19.92 -6.88
N LYS A 294 -14.45 19.09 -5.94
CA LYS A 294 -15.66 18.29 -6.05
C LYS A 294 -16.81 19.06 -5.39
N VAL A 295 -17.72 19.59 -6.19
CA VAL A 295 -18.93 20.25 -5.70
C VAL A 295 -20.02 19.20 -5.51
N THR A 296 -20.57 19.09 -4.30
CA THR A 296 -21.65 18.16 -3.98
C THR A 296 -22.89 18.86 -3.47
N MET A 297 -24.03 18.33 -3.85
CA MET A 297 -25.33 18.82 -3.43
C MET A 297 -26.21 17.65 -3.06
N ARG A 298 -26.88 17.74 -1.90
CA ARG A 298 -27.77 16.68 -1.41
C ARG A 298 -29.21 17.13 -1.48
N PHE A 299 -30.08 16.28 -2.02
CA PHE A 299 -31.53 16.50 -2.06
C PHE A 299 -32.24 15.78 -0.90
N ARG A 300 -33.16 16.49 -0.25
CA ARG A 300 -33.96 15.99 0.87
C ARG A 300 -35.44 15.88 0.50
N GLY A 301 -36.10 14.81 0.97
CA GLY A 301 -37.54 14.62 0.79
C GLY A 301 -38.00 14.80 -0.66
N ARG A 302 -38.88 15.78 -0.88
CA ARG A 302 -39.50 16.12 -2.17
C ARG A 302 -38.58 16.89 -3.12
N GLU A 303 -37.43 17.39 -2.67
CA GLU A 303 -36.46 18.14 -3.50
C GLU A 303 -35.85 17.29 -4.62
N LEU A 304 -35.88 15.95 -4.51
CA LEU A 304 -35.44 15.03 -5.56
C LEU A 304 -36.16 15.25 -6.90
N SER A 305 -37.43 15.67 -6.84
CA SER A 305 -38.21 16.01 -8.04
C SER A 305 -37.76 17.31 -8.73
N HIS A 306 -36.98 18.14 -8.03
CA HIS A 306 -36.46 19.42 -8.51
C HIS A 306 -34.95 19.35 -8.80
N GLY A 307 -34.51 18.26 -9.42
CA GLY A 307 -33.10 18.09 -9.84
C GLY A 307 -32.62 19.21 -10.77
N GLN A 308 -33.53 19.84 -11.52
CA GLN A 308 -33.25 20.98 -12.39
C GLN A 308 -32.70 22.20 -11.64
N LEU A 309 -33.16 22.46 -10.41
CA LEU A 309 -32.64 23.57 -9.58
C LEU A 309 -31.18 23.32 -9.22
N GLY A 310 -30.84 22.08 -8.86
CA GLY A 310 -29.46 21.72 -8.58
C GLY A 310 -28.58 21.79 -9.83
N MET A 311 -29.09 21.35 -10.98
CA MET A 311 -28.39 21.47 -12.25
C MET A 311 -28.07 22.94 -12.56
N ALA A 312 -29.04 23.84 -12.40
CA ALA A 312 -28.86 25.27 -12.64
C ALA A 312 -27.77 25.88 -11.74
N VAL A 313 -27.72 25.51 -10.46
CA VAL A 313 -26.66 25.97 -9.55
C VAL A 313 -25.28 25.49 -9.99
N LEU A 314 -25.13 24.21 -10.36
CA LEU A 314 -23.83 23.69 -10.80
C LEU A 314 -23.40 24.25 -12.15
N GLN A 315 -24.35 24.54 -13.03
CA GLN A 315 -24.09 25.21 -14.30
C GLN A 315 -23.58 26.64 -14.06
N ARG A 316 -24.20 27.40 -13.14
CA ARG A 316 -23.74 28.73 -12.72
C ARG A 316 -22.32 28.67 -12.15
N VAL A 317 -22.01 27.66 -11.34
CA VAL A 317 -20.64 27.44 -10.83
C VAL A 317 -19.65 27.21 -11.98
N ALA A 318 -19.98 26.33 -12.93
CA ALA A 318 -19.12 26.01 -14.06
C ALA A 318 -18.83 27.22 -14.96
N GLU A 319 -19.83 28.08 -15.17
CA GLU A 319 -19.69 29.33 -15.92
C GLU A 319 -18.79 30.33 -15.21
N GLN A 320 -18.94 30.49 -13.90
CA GLN A 320 -18.16 31.44 -13.12
C GLN A 320 -16.68 31.06 -13.02
N VAL A 321 -16.35 29.76 -13.00
CA VAL A 321 -14.95 29.29 -13.00
C VAL A 321 -14.41 29.00 -14.39
N ALA A 322 -15.15 29.30 -15.45
CA ALA A 322 -14.80 28.91 -16.81
C ALA A 322 -13.45 29.49 -17.28
N GLU A 323 -12.97 30.59 -16.68
CA GLU A 323 -11.66 31.17 -16.99
C GLU A 323 -10.52 30.38 -16.35
N THR A 324 -10.65 29.97 -15.07
CA THR A 324 -9.58 29.40 -14.24
C THR A 324 -9.60 27.87 -14.14
N ALA A 325 -10.76 27.24 -14.36
CA ALA A 325 -10.97 25.81 -14.24
C ALA A 325 -11.64 25.19 -15.48
N LYS A 326 -11.52 23.88 -15.62
CA LYS A 326 -12.26 23.05 -16.58
C LYS A 326 -13.12 22.03 -15.84
N VAL A 327 -14.28 21.72 -16.41
CA VAL A 327 -15.15 20.67 -15.88
C VAL A 327 -14.56 19.31 -16.27
N GLU A 328 -14.05 18.57 -15.28
CA GLU A 328 -13.52 17.21 -15.47
C GLU A 328 -14.64 16.17 -15.43
N ALA A 329 -15.63 16.38 -14.54
CA ALA A 329 -16.84 15.57 -14.49
C ALA A 329 -18.07 16.47 -14.44
N TYR A 330 -18.90 16.38 -15.49
CA TYR A 330 -20.15 17.13 -15.60
C TYR A 330 -21.14 16.77 -14.48
N PRO A 331 -22.05 17.70 -14.13
CA PRO A 331 -23.09 17.46 -13.15
C PRO A 331 -23.86 16.16 -13.39
N ARG A 332 -23.81 15.23 -12.44
CA ARG A 332 -24.54 13.97 -12.51
C ARG A 332 -25.18 13.61 -11.18
N MET A 333 -26.30 12.91 -11.24
CA MET A 333 -26.96 12.35 -10.05
C MET A 333 -26.27 11.07 -9.60
N GLU A 334 -25.95 10.98 -8.31
CA GLU A 334 -25.47 9.79 -7.63
C GLU A 334 -26.37 9.55 -6.40
N GLY A 335 -27.37 8.70 -6.58
CA GLY A 335 -28.42 8.44 -5.58
C GLY A 335 -29.21 9.70 -5.24
N ARG A 336 -29.07 10.18 -3.99
CA ARG A 336 -29.75 11.39 -3.49
C ARG A 336 -28.87 12.65 -3.55
N GLN A 337 -27.79 12.61 -4.30
CA GLN A 337 -26.84 13.70 -4.44
C GLN A 337 -26.58 14.02 -5.90
N MET A 338 -26.24 15.26 -6.21
CA MET A 338 -25.66 15.66 -7.49
C MET A 338 -24.22 16.11 -7.24
N LEU A 339 -23.32 15.75 -8.14
CA LEU A 339 -21.91 16.07 -8.05
C LEU A 339 -21.37 16.60 -9.36
N MET A 340 -20.39 17.48 -9.26
CA MET A 340 -19.56 17.99 -10.36
C MET A 340 -18.11 18.04 -9.89
N VAL A 341 -17.15 17.79 -10.78
CA VAL A 341 -15.72 17.91 -10.49
C VAL A 341 -15.09 18.93 -11.42
N LEU A 342 -14.39 19.89 -10.82
CA LEU A 342 -13.63 20.95 -11.46
C LEU A 342 -12.14 20.66 -11.28
N ALA A 343 -11.37 20.90 -12.34
CA ALA A 343 -9.92 20.81 -12.32
C ALA A 343 -9.31 22.15 -12.73
N PRO A 344 -8.16 22.56 -12.15
CA PRO A 344 -7.44 23.73 -12.61
C PRO A 344 -7.02 23.54 -14.08
N LYS A 345 -7.01 24.63 -14.83
CA LYS A 345 -6.64 24.59 -16.26
C LYS A 345 -5.18 24.27 -16.49
#